data_AF-O60493-F1
#
_entry.id   AF-O60493-F1
#
_cell.length_a   1.000
_cell.length_b   1.000
_cell.length_c   1.000
_cell.angle_alpha   90.00
_cell.angle_beta   90.00
_cell.angle_gamma   90.00
#
_symmetry.space_group_name_H-M   'P 1'
#
loop_
_entity.id
_entity.type
_entity.pdbx_description
1 polymer ?
#
loop_
_entity_poly.entity_id
_entity_poly.type
_entity_poly.pdbx_seq_one_letter_code
_entity_poly.pdbx_strand_id
1 'polypeptide(L)'
;MAETVADTRRLITKPQNLNDAYGPPSNFLEIDVSNPQTVGVGRGRFTTYEIRVKTNLPIFKLKESTVRRRYSDFEWLRSELERESKVVVPPLPGKAFLRQLPFRGDDGIFDDNFIEERKQGLEQFINKVAGHPLAQNERCLHMFLQDEIIDKSYTPSKIRHA
;
A
#
# COMPACT_ATOMS: atom_id res chain seq x y z
N MET A 1 -16.14 -21.60 -45.56
CA MET A 1 -15.47 -20.60 -44.71
C MET A 1 -16.56 -19.99 -43.85
N ALA A 2 -16.58 -20.24 -42.54
CA ALA A 2 -17.61 -19.68 -41.67
C ALA A 2 -17.24 -18.22 -41.39
N GLU A 3 -18.03 -17.29 -41.93
CA GLU A 3 -17.88 -15.86 -41.68
C GLU A 3 -18.16 -15.58 -40.21
N THR A 4 -17.13 -15.20 -39.46
CA THR A 4 -17.28 -14.71 -38.09
C THR A 4 -17.83 -13.29 -38.15
N VAL A 5 -19.17 -13.17 -38.20
CA VAL A 5 -19.84 -11.88 -38.06
C VAL A 5 -19.53 -11.34 -36.67
N ALA A 6 -18.89 -10.17 -36.60
CA ALA A 6 -18.64 -9.49 -35.33
C ALA A 6 -20.00 -9.20 -34.66
N ASP A 7 -20.22 -9.74 -33.46
CA ASP A 7 -21.43 -9.52 -32.70
C ASP A 7 -21.45 -8.07 -32.19
N THR A 8 -21.90 -7.15 -33.04
CA THR A 8 -22.12 -5.73 -32.70
C THR A 8 -23.51 -5.48 -32.16
N ARG A 9 -24.26 -6.52 -31.74
CA ARG A 9 -25.56 -6.30 -31.12
C ARG A 9 -25.36 -5.54 -29.82
N ARG A 10 -26.22 -4.55 -29.57
CA ARG A 10 -26.30 -3.91 -28.26
C ARG A 10 -26.54 -5.03 -27.24
N LEU A 11 -25.62 -5.19 -26.28
CA LEU A 11 -25.83 -6.10 -25.17
C LEU A 11 -27.15 -5.71 -24.50
N ILE A 12 -28.05 -6.68 -24.34
CA ILE A 12 -29.27 -6.48 -23.58
C ILE A 12 -28.85 -6.37 -22.12
N THR A 13 -28.60 -5.15 -21.65
CA THR A 13 -28.30 -4.89 -20.25
C THR A 13 -29.59 -5.00 -19.44
N LYS A 14 -29.52 -5.62 -18.25
CA LYS A 14 -30.60 -5.57 -17.27
C LYS A 14 -31.01 -4.10 -17.04
N PRO A 15 -32.31 -3.76 -16.95
CA PRO A 15 -32.73 -2.40 -16.62
C PRO A 15 -32.03 -1.94 -15.34
N GLN A 16 -31.36 -0.78 -15.40
CA GLN A 16 -30.74 -0.17 -14.23
C GLN A 16 -31.83 0.05 -13.17
N ASN A 17 -31.61 -0.48 -11.98
CA ASN A 17 -32.51 -0.26 -10.86
C ASN A 17 -31.94 0.84 -9.94
N LEU A 18 -32.78 1.44 -9.08
CA LEU A 18 -32.36 2.50 -8.16
C LEU A 18 -31.26 2.03 -7.18
N ASN A 19 -31.26 0.76 -6.78
CA ASN A 19 -30.20 0.21 -5.91
C ASN A 19 -28.85 0.11 -6.63
N ASP A 20 -28.82 -0.09 -7.96
CA ASP A 20 -27.56 -0.08 -8.73
C ASP A 20 -27.02 1.35 -8.84
N ALA A 21 -27.92 2.34 -8.95
CA ALA A 21 -27.56 3.76 -9.06
C ALA A 21 -27.11 4.37 -7.71
N TYR A 22 -27.67 3.92 -6.60
CA TYR A 22 -27.43 4.46 -5.25
C TYR A 22 -26.73 3.47 -4.30
N GLY A 23 -26.34 2.30 -4.79
CA GLY A 23 -25.61 1.31 -4.01
C GLY A 23 -24.19 1.78 -3.66
N PRO A 24 -23.57 1.21 -2.61
CA PRO A 24 -22.16 1.44 -2.37
C PRO A 24 -21.35 1.05 -3.63
N PRO A 25 -20.23 1.75 -3.93
CA PRO A 25 -19.41 1.44 -5.09
C PRO A 25 -19.02 -0.05 -5.08
N SER A 26 -19.04 -0.67 -6.26
CA SER A 26 -18.84 -2.12 -6.42
C SER A 26 -17.60 -2.62 -5.66
N ASN A 27 -16.47 -1.91 -5.77
CA ASN A 27 -15.23 -2.22 -5.08
C ASN A 27 -14.49 -0.93 -4.71
N PHE A 28 -13.95 -0.86 -3.49
CA PHE A 28 -13.10 0.24 -3.04
C PHE A 28 -11.94 -0.25 -2.16
N LEU A 29 -10.85 0.49 -2.20
CA LEU A 29 -9.68 0.33 -1.35
C LEU A 29 -9.13 1.73 -1.06
N GLU A 30 -9.25 2.15 0.19
CA GLU A 30 -8.81 3.45 0.67
C GLU A 30 -7.70 3.22 1.70
N ILE A 31 -6.56 3.88 1.50
CA ILE A 31 -5.42 3.79 2.42
C ILE A 31 -4.94 5.19 2.76
N ASP A 32 -5.05 5.56 4.03
CA ASP A 32 -4.55 6.82 4.57
C ASP A 32 -3.23 6.57 5.33
N VAL A 33 -2.26 7.46 5.17
CA VAL A 33 -1.03 7.51 5.96
C VAL A 33 -1.02 8.81 6.76
N SER A 34 -1.07 8.70 8.08
CA SER A 34 -1.27 9.84 8.97
C SER A 34 -0.54 9.69 10.31
N ASN A 35 -0.75 10.66 11.21
CA ASN A 35 -0.33 10.59 12.62
C ASN A 35 1.14 10.16 12.81
N PRO A 36 2.10 10.94 12.25
CA PRO A 36 3.51 10.66 12.43
C PRO A 36 3.89 10.74 13.91
N GLN A 37 4.63 9.74 14.39
CA GLN A 37 5.09 9.67 15.77
C GLN A 37 6.55 9.23 15.82
N THR A 38 7.36 10.02 16.53
CA THR A 38 8.75 9.65 16.84
C THR A 38 8.75 8.69 18.02
N VAL A 39 9.22 7.47 17.79
CA VAL A 39 9.34 6.39 18.78
C VAL A 39 10.81 6.26 19.19
N GLY A 40 11.04 6.03 20.48
CA GLY A 40 12.38 5.86 21.04
C GLY A 40 13.08 7.17 21.38
N VAL A 41 14.33 7.07 21.84
CA VAL A 41 15.13 8.20 22.34
C VAL A 41 16.55 8.17 21.78
N GLY A 42 17.20 9.33 21.75
CA GLY A 42 18.59 9.46 21.31
C GLY A 42 18.82 8.98 19.87
N ARG A 43 19.92 8.23 19.66
CA ARG A 43 20.30 7.71 18.34
C ARG A 43 19.40 6.58 17.83
N GLY A 44 18.65 5.93 18.70
CA GLY A 44 17.75 4.84 18.36
C GLY A 44 16.33 5.27 17.97
N ARG A 45 16.04 6.59 18.01
CA ARG A 45 14.70 7.10 17.71
C ARG A 45 14.38 7.05 16.21
N PHE A 46 13.12 6.82 15.86
CA PHE A 46 12.65 6.77 14.47
C PHE A 46 11.18 7.20 14.36
N THR A 47 10.79 7.72 13.19
CA THR A 47 9.41 8.11 12.91
C THR A 47 8.60 6.94 12.37
N THR A 48 7.45 6.69 12.98
CA THR A 48 6.41 5.77 12.50
C THR A 48 5.22 6.56 11.98
N TYR A 49 4.47 5.94 11.08
CA TYR A 49 3.25 6.47 10.51
C TYR A 49 2.11 5.48 10.78
N GLU A 50 0.92 6.03 11.06
CA GLU A 50 -0.30 5.27 11.16
C GLU A 50 -0.88 5.06 9.76
N ILE A 51 -1.01 3.81 9.35
CA ILE A 51 -1.63 3.41 8.09
C ILE A 51 -3.03 2.88 8.43
N ARG A 52 -4.06 3.53 7.90
CA ARG A 52 -5.45 3.08 8.01
C ARG A 52 -5.94 2.58 6.66
N VAL A 53 -6.51 1.39 6.64
CA VAL A 53 -7.06 0.77 5.44
C VAL A 53 -8.56 0.60 5.63
N LYS A 54 -9.34 0.94 4.59
CA LYS A 54 -10.74 0.59 4.46
C LYS A 54 -10.99 -0.03 3.10
N THR A 55 -11.62 -1.19 3.06
CA THR A 55 -11.87 -1.89 1.80
C THR A 55 -13.05 -2.86 1.90
N ASN A 56 -13.71 -3.08 0.76
CA ASN A 56 -14.68 -4.17 0.59
C ASN A 56 -14.15 -5.31 -0.29
N LEU A 57 -12.87 -5.24 -0.73
CA LEU A 57 -12.27 -6.26 -1.58
C LEU A 57 -12.07 -7.57 -0.78
N PRO A 58 -12.55 -8.73 -1.28
CA PRO A 58 -12.49 -10.00 -0.55
C PRO A 58 -11.08 -10.58 -0.40
N ILE A 59 -10.09 -10.02 -1.13
CA ILE A 59 -8.69 -10.43 -1.02
C ILE A 59 -8.04 -9.98 0.30
N PHE A 60 -8.59 -8.95 0.94
CA PHE A 60 -8.16 -8.48 2.24
C PHE A 60 -8.99 -9.17 3.34
N LYS A 61 -8.30 -9.72 4.36
CA LYS A 61 -8.95 -10.44 5.46
C LYS A 61 -9.79 -9.50 6.33
N LEU A 62 -9.27 -8.31 6.62
CA LEU A 62 -9.95 -7.28 7.39
C LEU A 62 -10.53 -6.22 6.46
N LYS A 63 -11.79 -5.81 6.70
CA LYS A 63 -12.42 -4.69 5.99
C LYS A 63 -11.83 -3.34 6.42
N GLU A 64 -11.43 -3.25 7.68
CA GLU A 64 -10.74 -2.11 8.24
C GLU A 64 -9.54 -2.59 9.04
N SER A 65 -8.38 -1.96 8.86
CA SER A 65 -7.18 -2.22 9.65
C SER A 65 -6.41 -0.94 9.91
N THR A 66 -5.76 -0.87 11.07
CA THR A 66 -4.87 0.23 11.45
C THR A 66 -3.56 -0.35 11.94
N VAL A 67 -2.46 0.00 11.29
CA VAL A 67 -1.12 -0.50 11.63
C VAL A 67 -0.12 0.64 11.71
N ARG A 68 0.97 0.45 12.46
CA ARG A 68 2.08 1.40 12.49
C ARG A 68 3.28 0.87 11.73
N ARG A 69 3.84 1.70 10.84
CA ARG A 69 5.00 1.36 10.00
C ARG A 69 6.02 2.47 10.00
N ARG A 70 7.29 2.13 10.00
CA ARG A 70 8.37 3.10 9.75
C ARG A 70 8.84 3.02 8.30
N TYR A 71 9.58 4.02 7.85
CA TYR A 71 10.09 4.08 6.47
C TYR A 71 10.78 2.78 6.01
N SER A 72 11.63 2.17 6.84
CA SER A 72 12.32 0.93 6.43
C SER A 72 11.38 -0.27 6.24
N ASP A 73 10.18 -0.25 6.81
CA ASP A 73 9.20 -1.31 6.58
C ASP A 73 8.60 -1.17 5.18
N PHE A 74 8.46 0.06 4.67
CA PHE A 74 8.10 0.30 3.27
C PHE A 74 9.23 -0.14 2.33
N GLU A 75 10.50 0.09 2.70
CA GLU A 75 11.64 -0.41 1.94
C GLU A 75 11.65 -1.94 1.87
N TRP A 76 11.33 -2.59 2.99
CA TRP A 76 11.15 -4.04 3.04
C TRP A 76 10.06 -4.46 2.06
N LEU A 77 8.84 -3.89 2.14
CA LEU A 77 7.73 -4.23 1.23
C LEU A 77 8.13 -4.06 -0.24
N ARG A 78 8.79 -2.94 -0.59
CA ARG A 78 9.29 -2.70 -1.94
C ARG A 78 10.24 -3.83 -2.38
N SER A 79 11.17 -4.22 -1.52
CA SER A 79 12.16 -5.26 -1.83
C SER A 79 11.52 -6.65 -2.00
N GLU A 80 10.49 -6.96 -1.20
CA GLU A 80 9.71 -8.20 -1.32
C GLU A 80 8.96 -8.24 -2.66
N LEU A 81 8.26 -7.17 -3.00
CA LEU A 81 7.51 -7.06 -4.25
C LEU A 81 8.42 -7.11 -5.48
N GLU A 82 9.58 -6.45 -5.45
CA GLU A 82 10.56 -6.50 -6.56
C GLU A 82 11.15 -7.92 -6.75
N ARG A 83 11.21 -8.72 -5.68
CA ARG A 83 11.76 -10.09 -5.72
C ARG A 83 10.72 -11.12 -6.17
N GLU A 84 9.49 -11.01 -5.70
CA GLU A 84 8.45 -12.02 -5.92
C GLU A 84 7.55 -11.71 -7.11
N SER A 85 7.21 -10.43 -7.28
CA SER A 85 6.24 -9.99 -8.26
C SER A 85 6.94 -9.41 -9.48
N LYS A 86 6.35 -9.58 -10.67
CA LYS A 86 6.79 -8.88 -11.89
C LYS A 86 6.22 -7.44 -11.97
N VAL A 87 5.82 -6.87 -10.84
CA VAL A 87 5.20 -5.55 -10.77
C VAL A 87 6.28 -4.49 -10.83
N VAL A 88 6.03 -3.44 -11.61
CA VAL A 88 6.85 -2.22 -11.55
C VAL A 88 6.51 -1.50 -10.25
N VAL A 89 7.38 -1.63 -9.25
CA VAL A 89 7.14 -1.03 -7.94
C VAL A 89 7.39 0.49 -8.02
N PRO A 90 6.43 1.34 -7.61
CA PRO A 90 6.62 2.79 -7.62
C PRO A 90 7.80 3.22 -6.72
N PRO A 91 8.41 4.37 -6.99
CA PRO A 91 9.51 4.87 -6.17
C PRO A 91 9.01 5.24 -4.76
N LEU A 92 9.81 4.94 -3.75
CA LEU A 92 9.63 5.46 -2.40
C LEU A 92 10.13 6.91 -2.31
N PRO A 93 9.60 7.74 -1.39
CA PRO A 93 10.23 9.02 -1.07
C PRO A 93 11.69 8.77 -0.63
N GLY A 94 12.59 9.69 -0.96
CA GLY A 94 14.02 9.49 -0.75
C GLY A 94 14.39 9.14 0.70
N LYS A 95 15.45 8.33 0.87
CA LYS A 95 16.01 7.97 2.20
C LYS A 95 16.47 9.19 2.99
N ALA A 96 16.75 10.31 2.30
CA ALA A 96 17.20 11.57 2.86
C ALA A 96 18.50 11.45 3.68
N PHE A 97 19.48 10.72 3.16
CA PHE A 97 20.79 10.53 3.80
C PHE A 97 21.46 11.86 4.19
N LEU A 98 21.35 12.89 3.35
CA LEU A 98 21.90 14.21 3.62
C LEU A 98 21.24 14.90 4.85
N ARG A 99 20.02 14.50 5.21
CA ARG A 99 19.32 15.00 6.40
C ARG A 99 19.71 14.29 7.69
N GLN A 100 20.55 13.25 7.61
CA GLN A 100 21.12 12.57 8.77
C GLN A 100 22.51 13.10 9.17
N LEU A 101 23.09 14.00 8.37
CA LEU A 101 24.41 14.58 8.67
C LEU A 101 24.36 15.44 9.94
N PRO A 102 25.43 15.42 10.76
CA PRO A 102 25.57 16.36 11.87
C PRO A 102 25.70 17.80 11.34
N PHE A 103 25.44 18.79 12.20
CA PHE A 103 25.62 20.23 11.91
C PHE A 103 24.61 20.85 10.93
N ARG A 104 23.36 20.36 10.93
CA ARG A 104 22.24 21.03 10.24
C ARG A 104 21.61 22.10 11.15
N GLY A 105 21.01 23.12 10.54
CA GLY A 105 20.22 24.12 11.25
C GLY A 105 18.78 23.69 11.54
N ASP A 106 18.35 22.54 11.01
CA ASP A 106 17.04 21.93 11.22
C ASP A 106 17.15 20.58 11.95
N ASP A 107 16.02 19.99 12.31
CA ASP A 107 15.94 18.68 12.97
C ASP A 107 16.17 17.48 12.01
N GLY A 108 16.67 17.75 10.80
CA GLY A 108 17.07 16.73 9.84
C GLY A 108 15.91 15.83 9.39
N ILE A 109 15.98 14.54 9.69
CA ILE A 109 14.91 13.56 9.39
C ILE A 109 13.73 13.65 10.36
N PHE A 110 13.84 14.45 11.42
CA PHE A 110 12.79 14.68 12.41
C PHE A 110 12.14 16.07 12.27
N ASP A 111 12.55 16.84 11.27
CA ASP A 111 11.91 18.10 10.90
C ASP A 111 10.47 17.85 10.41
N ASP A 112 9.51 18.63 10.91
CA ASP A 112 8.08 18.42 10.65
C ASP A 112 7.73 18.52 9.17
N ASN A 113 8.33 19.46 8.42
CA ASN A 113 8.08 19.60 6.99
C ASN A 113 8.56 18.36 6.22
N PHE A 114 9.73 17.84 6.61
CA PHE A 114 10.26 16.62 6.02
C PHE A 114 9.40 15.39 6.35
N ILE A 115 8.92 15.29 7.58
CA ILE A 115 8.03 14.20 8.01
C ILE A 115 6.74 14.23 7.19
N GLU A 116 6.17 15.40 6.95
CA GLU A 116 4.94 15.59 6.17
C GLU A 116 5.15 15.30 4.67
N GLU A 117 6.22 15.80 4.07
CA GLU A 117 6.60 15.48 2.69
C GLU A 117 6.78 13.96 2.50
N ARG A 118 7.50 13.33 3.44
CA ARG A 118 7.68 11.88 3.43
C ARG A 118 6.35 11.15 3.61
N LYS A 119 5.47 11.60 4.51
CA LYS A 119 4.14 11.01 4.72
C LYS A 119 3.34 10.97 3.42
N GLN A 120 3.30 12.07 2.68
CA GLN A 120 2.61 12.16 1.38
C GLN A 120 3.23 11.22 0.35
N GLY A 121 4.56 11.16 0.27
CA GLY A 121 5.24 10.21 -0.63
C GLY A 121 4.96 8.75 -0.29
N LEU A 122 4.90 8.41 1.00
CA LEU A 122 4.57 7.05 1.47
C LEU A 122 3.11 6.68 1.17
N GLU A 123 2.18 7.63 1.33
CA GLU A 123 0.77 7.46 0.98
C GLU A 123 0.56 7.20 -0.51
N GLN A 124 1.21 7.99 -1.37
CA GLN A 124 1.17 7.78 -2.81
C GLN A 124 1.77 6.44 -3.23
N PHE A 125 2.89 6.05 -2.61
CA PHE A 125 3.52 4.75 -2.84
C PHE A 125 2.56 3.60 -2.51
N ILE A 126 2.00 3.59 -1.29
CA ILE A 126 1.21 2.44 -0.83
C ILE A 126 -0.12 2.34 -1.56
N ASN A 127 -0.79 3.46 -1.89
CA ASN A 127 -2.01 3.43 -2.68
C ASN A 127 -1.78 2.85 -4.08
N LYS A 128 -0.66 3.21 -4.74
CA LYS A 128 -0.29 2.64 -6.05
C LYS A 128 0.02 1.15 -5.97
N VAL A 129 0.77 0.72 -4.95
CA VAL A 129 1.10 -0.70 -4.73
C VAL A 129 -0.16 -1.50 -4.45
N ALA A 130 -0.97 -1.07 -3.48
CA ALA A 130 -2.12 -1.82 -3.03
C ALA A 130 -3.27 -1.86 -4.05
N GLY A 131 -3.35 -0.88 -4.95
CA GLY A 131 -4.27 -0.88 -6.08
C GLY A 131 -3.86 -1.83 -7.23
N HIS A 132 -2.66 -2.40 -7.21
CA HIS A 132 -2.17 -3.25 -8.30
C HIS A 132 -2.60 -4.72 -8.12
N PRO A 133 -3.37 -5.33 -9.04
CA PRO A 133 -3.91 -6.69 -8.87
C PRO A 133 -2.86 -7.77 -8.60
N LEU A 134 -1.68 -7.67 -9.24
CA LEU A 134 -0.61 -8.64 -8.98
C LEU A 134 0.02 -8.47 -7.58
N ALA A 135 0.12 -7.24 -7.07
CA ALA A 135 0.66 -7.00 -5.73
C ALA A 135 -0.33 -7.46 -4.65
N GLN A 136 -1.64 -7.35 -4.92
CA GLN A 136 -2.70 -7.89 -4.05
C GLN A 136 -2.62 -9.42 -3.88
N ASN A 137 -1.95 -10.15 -4.77
CA ASN A 137 -1.74 -11.60 -4.60
C ASN A 137 -0.57 -11.93 -3.65
N GLU A 138 0.26 -10.94 -3.30
CA GLU A 138 1.48 -11.17 -2.53
C GLU A 138 1.23 -11.08 -1.03
N ARG A 139 1.68 -12.08 -0.28
CA ARG A 139 1.49 -12.15 1.18
C ARG A 139 2.15 -10.97 1.91
N CYS A 140 3.29 -10.48 1.41
CA CYS A 140 3.99 -9.35 2.02
C CYS A 140 3.13 -8.09 2.09
N LEU A 141 2.26 -7.83 1.08
CA LEU A 141 1.37 -6.67 1.09
C LEU A 141 0.31 -6.79 2.19
N HIS A 142 -0.31 -7.97 2.34
CA HIS A 142 -1.30 -8.21 3.39
C HIS A 142 -0.71 -8.09 4.78
N MET A 143 0.47 -8.68 4.98
CA MET A 143 1.21 -8.56 6.24
C MET A 143 1.58 -7.11 6.55
N PHE A 144 1.97 -6.36 5.52
CA PHE A 144 2.29 -4.94 5.68
C PHE A 144 1.06 -4.12 6.10
N LEU A 145 -0.12 -4.39 5.55
CA LEU A 145 -1.33 -3.57 5.75
C LEU A 145 -2.25 -4.02 6.90
N GLN A 146 -2.23 -5.29 7.28
CA GLN A 146 -3.25 -5.88 8.17
C GLN A 146 -2.70 -6.50 9.45
N ASP A 147 -1.47 -7.01 9.43
CA ASP A 147 -0.87 -7.63 10.62
C ASP A 147 -0.26 -6.55 11.52
N GLU A 148 -0.38 -6.66 12.84
CA GLU A 148 0.21 -5.65 13.73
C GLU A 148 1.74 -5.58 13.59
N ILE A 149 2.37 -6.75 13.51
CA ILE A 149 3.82 -6.95 13.41
C ILE A 149 4.16 -7.65 12.09
N ILE A 150 5.15 -7.12 11.36
CA ILE A 150 5.68 -7.76 10.16
C ILE A 150 6.62 -8.90 10.56
N ASP A 151 6.28 -10.13 10.17
CA ASP A 151 7.21 -11.26 10.23
C ASP A 151 8.28 -11.13 9.14
N LYS A 152 9.43 -10.56 9.52
CA LYS A 152 10.58 -10.39 8.61
C LYS A 152 11.28 -11.72 8.29
N SER A 153 10.91 -12.81 8.94
CA SER A 153 11.43 -14.16 8.67
C SER A 153 10.53 -14.98 7.75
N TYR A 154 9.38 -14.43 7.33
CA TYR A 154 8.46 -15.18 6.48
C TYR A 154 9.17 -15.58 5.17
N THR A 155 8.90 -16.80 4.76
CA THR A 155 9.35 -17.30 3.46
C THR A 155 8.20 -17.23 2.46
N PRO A 156 8.42 -16.67 1.27
CA PRO A 156 7.43 -16.68 0.20
C PRO A 156 7.15 -18.11 -0.23
N SER A 157 6.06 -18.69 0.26
CA SER A 157 5.65 -20.03 -0.13
C SER A 157 4.99 -19.95 -1.50
N LYS A 158 5.69 -20.34 -2.57
CA LYS A 158 5.13 -20.41 -3.93
C LYS A 158 4.11 -21.54 -4.13
N ILE A 159 3.71 -22.25 -3.09
CA ILE A 159 2.75 -23.36 -3.22
C ILE A 159 1.34 -22.76 -3.32
N ARG A 160 0.93 -22.47 -4.55
CA ARG A 160 -0.48 -22.23 -4.89
C ARG A 160 -1.22 -23.55 -4.71
N HIS A 161 -2.04 -23.67 -3.67
CA HIS A 161 -3.14 -24.63 -3.73
C HIS A 161 -4.16 -24.05 -4.71
N ALA A 162 -4.31 -24.74 -5.84
CA ALA A 162 -5.40 -24.55 -6.79
C ALA A 162 -6.73 -25.01 -6.16
#